data_AF-A0A4P1S1M5-F1
#
_entry.id   AF-A0A4P1S1M5-F1
#
_cell.length_a   1.000
_cell.length_b   1.000
_cell.length_c   1.000
_cell.angle_alpha   90.00
_cell.angle_beta   90.00
_cell.angle_gamma   90.00
#
_symmetry.space_group_name_H-M   'P 1'
#
loop_
_entity.id
_entity.type
_entity.pdbx_description
1 polymer ?
#
loop_
_entity_poly.entity_id
_entity_poly.type
_entity_poly.pdbx_seq_one_letter_code
_entity_poly.pdbx_strand_id
1 'polypeptide(L)' 'MEAVAVIVAVIVLALLWKPMFGDARGFWNCVKFWFKPNIISMFQGEGMEDLFAELKLIVWLAIGVASGFAVFHLLG' A
#
# COMPACT_ATOMS: atom_id res chain seq x y z
N MET A 1 5.22 19.71 14.17
CA MET A 1 6.09 18.57 13.79
C MET A 1 5.24 17.44 13.22
N GLU A 2 4.14 17.07 13.89
CA GLU A 2 3.06 16.17 13.40
C GLU A 2 2.63 16.42 11.93
N ALA A 3 2.28 17.66 11.58
CA ALA A 3 1.80 17.99 10.23
C ALA A 3 2.84 17.72 9.13
N VAL A 4 4.14 17.91 9.43
CA VAL A 4 5.23 17.67 8.47
C VAL A 4 5.41 16.17 8.24
N ALA A 5 5.33 15.36 9.30
CA ALA A 5 5.38 13.91 9.21
C ALA A 5 4.23 13.35 8.35
N VAL A 6 3.01 13.87 8.54
CA VAL A 6 1.84 13.48 7.72
C VAL A 6 2.02 13.89 6.26
N ILE A 7 2.49 15.12 6.01
CA ILE A 7 2.74 15.60 4.63
C ILE A 7 3.78 14.72 3.94
N VAL A 8 4.89 14.39 4.61
CA VAL A 8 5.93 13.53 4.03
C VAL A 8 5.41 12.12 3.78
N ALA A 9 4.66 11.53 4.72
CA ALA A 9 4.05 10.21 4.54
C ALA A 9 3.12 10.17 3.31
N VAL A 10 2.28 11.19 3.14
CA VAL A 10 1.37 11.28 1.97
C VAL A 10 2.14 11.48 0.67
N ILE A 11 3.21 12.30 0.67
CA ILE A 11 4.06 12.49 -0.51
C ILE A 11 4.76 11.18 -0.90
N VAL A 12 5.32 10.46 0.07
CA VAL A 12 5.99 9.16 -0.16
C VAL A 12 5.00 8.14 -0.73
N LEU A 13 3.79 8.05 -0.16
CA LEU A 13 2.72 7.20 -0.68
C LEU A 13 2.33 7.58 -2.11
N ALA A 14 2.15 8.87 -2.39
CA ALA A 14 1.79 9.36 -3.73
C ALA A 14 2.88 9.06 -4.77
N LEU A 15 4.16 9.22 -4.40
CA LEU A 15 5.29 8.90 -5.28
C LEU A 15 5.41 7.40 -5.55
N LEU A 16 5.13 6.55 -4.55
CA LEU A 16 5.18 5.09 -4.70
C LEU A 16 3.96 4.50 -5.40
N TRP A 17 2.85 5.25 -5.47
CA TRP A 17 1.61 4.76 -6.05
C TRP A 17 1.77 4.38 -7.54
N LYS A 18 2.37 5.26 -8.34
CA LYS A 18 2.59 5.03 -9.77
C LYS A 18 3.53 3.85 -10.08
N PRO A 19 4.73 3.73 -9.47
CA PRO A 19 5.61 2.58 -9.72
C PRO A 19 5.08 1.25 -9.16
N MET A 20 4.30 1.26 -8.07
CA MET A 20 3.78 0.02 -7.48
C MET A 20 2.51 -0.50 -8.18
N PHE A 21 1.59 0.40 -8.54
CA PHE A 21 0.27 0.04 -9.06
C PHE A 21 0.10 0.33 -10.56
N GLY A 22 0.99 1.12 -11.16
CA GLY A 22 0.92 1.54 -12.57
C GLY A 22 -0.18 2.57 -12.81
N ASP A 23 -1.42 2.14 -12.60
CA ASP A 23 -2.65 2.87 -12.91
C ASP A 23 -3.70 2.73 -11.80
N ALA A 24 -4.70 3.62 -11.83
CA ALA A 24 -5.83 3.60 -10.90
C ALA A 24 -6.61 2.28 -10.94
N ARG A 25 -6.64 1.59 -12.09
CA ARG A 25 -7.27 0.27 -12.21
C ARG A 25 -6.51 -0.80 -11.42
N GLY A 26 -5.17 -0.79 -11.49
CA GLY A 26 -4.32 -1.72 -10.74
C GLY A 26 -4.46 -1.50 -9.22
N PHE A 27 -4.50 -0.23 -8.80
CA PHE A 27 -4.76 0.12 -7.40
C PHE A 27 -6.14 -0.36 -6.93
N TRP A 28 -7.20 -0.06 -7.69
CA TRP A 28 -8.55 -0.43 -7.31
C TRP A 28 -8.76 -1.95 -7.26
N ASN A 29 -8.09 -2.71 -8.16
CA ASN A 29 -8.07 -4.16 -8.05
C ASN A 29 -7.46 -4.61 -6.72
N CYS A 30 -6.29 -4.10 -6.34
CA CYS A 30 -5.65 -4.45 -5.07
C CYS A 30 -6.55 -4.09 -3.87
N VAL A 31 -7.19 -2.91 -3.87
CA VAL A 31 -8.10 -2.48 -2.80
C VAL A 31 -9.34 -3.38 -2.73
N LYS A 32 -9.88 -3.76 -3.88
CA LYS A 32 -11.05 -4.63 -3.97
C LYS A 32 -10.74 -6.04 -3.46
N PHE A 33 -9.55 -6.56 -3.72
CA PHE A 33 -9.06 -7.81 -3.13
C PHE A 33 -8.90 -7.71 -1.62
N TRP A 34 -8.35 -6.59 -1.11
CA TRP A 34 -8.19 -6.38 0.32
C TRP A 34 -9.53 -6.36 1.08
N PHE A 35 -10.57 -5.72 0.52
CA PHE A 35 -11.91 -5.69 1.12
C PHE A 35 -12.75 -6.94 0.85
N LYS A 36 -12.47 -7.66 -0.23
CA LYS A 36 -13.19 -8.86 -0.62
C LYS A 36 -12.14 -9.90 -1.04
N PRO A 37 -11.46 -10.55 -0.08
CA PRO A 37 -10.60 -11.67 -0.40
C PRO A 37 -11.53 -12.70 -1.04
N ASN A 38 -11.33 -12.98 -2.33
CA ASN A 38 -12.13 -13.99 -3.00
C ASN A 38 -11.59 -15.34 -2.51
N ILE A 39 -12.08 -15.80 -1.36
CA ILE A 39 -11.65 -17.04 -0.67
C ILE A 39 -11.66 -18.25 -1.62
N ILE A 40 -12.47 -18.18 -2.69
CA ILE A 40 -12.62 -19.19 -3.74
C ILE A 40 -11.40 -19.22 -4.70
N SER A 41 -10.76 -18.10 -5.04
CA SER A 41 -9.58 -18.09 -5.97
C SER A 41 -8.30 -18.59 -5.28
N MET A 42 -8.20 -18.41 -3.96
CA MET A 42 -7.09 -18.92 -3.14
C MET A 42 -6.98 -20.45 -3.17
N PHE A 43 -8.09 -21.16 -3.41
CA PHE A 43 -8.16 -22.63 -3.48
C PHE A 43 -7.96 -23.21 -4.88
N GLN A 44 -7.97 -22.38 -5.94
CA GLN A 44 -7.85 -22.81 -7.34
C GLN A 44 -6.42 -22.71 -7.92
N GLY A 45 -5.44 -22.24 -7.13
CA GLY A 45 -4.04 -22.15 -7.55
C GLY A 45 -3.64 -20.83 -8.22
N GLU A 46 -4.58 -19.91 -8.43
CA GLU A 46 -4.33 -18.52 -8.90
C GLU A 46 -3.97 -17.55 -7.75
N GLY A 47 -3.91 -18.07 -6.52
CA GLY A 47 -3.70 -17.27 -5.30
C GLY A 47 -2.35 -16.54 -5.23
N MET A 48 -1.37 -16.86 -6.07
CA MET A 48 -0.08 -16.15 -6.09
C MET A 48 -0.19 -14.71 -6.62
N GLU A 49 -1.00 -14.48 -7.66
CA GLU A 49 -1.23 -13.12 -8.17
C GLU A 49 -2.05 -12.29 -7.19
N ASP A 50 -3.02 -12.92 -6.54
CA ASP A 50 -3.88 -12.29 -5.52
C ASP A 50 -3.09 -11.95 -4.24
N LEU A 51 -2.23 -12.86 -3.75
CA LEU A 51 -1.35 -12.62 -2.62
C LEU A 51 -0.35 -11.49 -2.91
N PHE A 52 0.16 -11.40 -4.15
CA PHE A 52 1.10 -10.36 -4.52
C PHE A 52 0.44 -8.97 -4.61
N ALA A 53 -0.82 -8.92 -5.03
CA ALA A 53 -1.63 -7.70 -5.01
C ALA A 53 -1.91 -7.22 -3.57
N GLU A 54 -2.24 -8.15 -2.67
CA GLU A 54 -2.46 -7.85 -1.25
C GLU A 54 -1.17 -7.38 -0.56
N LEU A 55 -0.06 -8.08 -0.79
CA LEU A 55 1.25 -7.74 -0.25
C LEU A 55 1.73 -6.35 -0.71
N LYS A 56 1.52 -5.99 -1.99
CA LYS A 56 1.85 -4.65 -2.51
C LYS A 56 1.13 -3.55 -1.75
N LEU A 57 -0.15 -3.74 -1.44
CA LEU A 57 -0.97 -2.74 -0.77
C LEU A 57 -0.55 -2.56 0.69
N ILE A 58 -0.27 -3.66 1.37
CA ILE A 58 0.27 -3.65 2.74
C ILE A 58 1.65 -3.00 2.78
N VAL A 59 2.54 -3.35 1.86
CA VAL A 59 3.90 -2.77 1.77
C VAL A 59 3.81 -1.27 1.47
N TRP A 60 2.94 -0.84 0.57
CA TRP A 60 2.73 0.56 0.26
C TRP A 60 2.29 1.35 1.50
N LEU A 61 1.26 0.86 2.21
CA LEU A 61 0.80 1.48 3.47
C LEU A 61 1.88 1.47 4.56
N ALA A 62 2.60 0.36 4.72
CA ALA A 62 3.67 0.22 5.70
C ALA A 62 4.80 1.23 5.45
N ILE A 63 5.19 1.46 4.19
CA ILE A 63 6.20 2.46 3.84
C ILE A 63 5.70 3.89 4.15
N GLY A 64 4.42 4.18 3.90
CA GLY A 64 3.81 5.46 4.28
C GLY A 64 3.85 5.71 5.80
N VAL A 65 3.43 4.71 6.60
CA VAL A 65 3.46 4.81 8.06
C VAL A 65 4.89 4.87 8.58
N ALA A 66 5.80 4.06 8.05
CA ALA A 66 7.20 4.03 8.46
C ALA A 66 7.91 5.35 8.14
N SER A 67 7.64 5.96 6.98
CA SER A 67 8.22 7.26 6.62
C SER A 67 7.68 8.38 7.50
N GLY A 68 6.37 8.40 7.80
CA GLY A 68 5.80 9.34 8.77
C GLY A 68 6.39 9.17 10.18
N PHE A 69 6.50 7.93 10.66
CA PHE A 69 7.09 7.61 11.97
C PHE A 69 8.57 7.99 12.04
N ALA A 70 9.35 7.69 10.99
CA ALA A 70 10.75 8.06 10.90
C ALA A 70 10.95 9.57 10.97
N VAL A 71 10.14 10.34 10.23
CA VAL A 71 10.18 11.81 10.26
C VAL A 71 9.77 12.35 11.62
N PHE A 72 8.76 11.76 12.25
CA PHE A 72 8.33 12.13 13.59
C PHE A 72 9.43 11.87 14.64
N HIS A 73 10.11 10.72 14.56
CA HIS A 73 11.19 10.36 15.45
C HIS A 73 12.49 11.16 15.20
N LEU A 74 12.73 11.60 13.96
CA LEU A 74 13.90 12.42 13.60
C LEU A 74 13.73 13.90 13.94
N LEU A 75 12.49 14.41 13.92
CA LEU A 75 12.19 15.83 14.14
C LEU A 75 11.62 16.13 15.53
N GLY A 76 11.23 15.11 16.31
CA GLY A 76 10.75 15.24 17.70
C GLY A 76 11.86 15.03 18.71
#